data_AF-A0A3D3GE28-F1
#
_entry.id   AF-A0A3D3GE28-F1
#
_cell.length_a   1.000
_cell.length_b   1.000
_cell.length_c   1.000
_cell.angle_alpha   90.00
_cell.angle_beta   90.00
_cell.angle_gamma   90.00
#
_symmetry.space_group_name_H-M   'P 1'
#
loop_
_entity.id
_entity.type
_entity.pdbx_description
1 polymer ?
#
loop_
_entity_poly.entity_id
_entity_poly.type
_entity_poly.pdbx_seq_one_letter_code
_entity_poly.pdbx_strand_id
1 'polypeptide(L)'
;MTEGFLSKLILKLEAFIDHAWAVPGLALMAGLDLFVWVIPTEGILISSVLLRPKRWWSMTLWLTSGSAFGALLLAFVTHHLGPLVVESLFDHALSSPSWHQMEFFVGQYGAPALALIAISPFPQQPAVLIAALGGMPLLDIAAMIWLGRFPKYLLFAWLASYAPKVLLKWNWVRRMTANVLPRASDSNPKRV
;
A
#
# COMPACT_ATOMS: atom_id res chain seq x y z
N MET A 1 -18.49 -30.24 -0.84
CA MET A 1 -18.58 -29.56 -2.16
C MET A 1 -17.79 -28.23 -2.24
N THR A 2 -17.16 -27.76 -1.17
CA THR A 2 -16.48 -26.44 -1.09
C THR A 2 -15.00 -26.45 -1.52
N GLU A 3 -14.30 -27.58 -1.38
CA GLU A 3 -12.85 -27.76 -1.67
C GLU A 3 -12.45 -27.36 -3.10
N GLY A 4 -13.19 -27.83 -4.10
CA GLY A 4 -12.86 -27.59 -5.52
C GLY A 4 -13.11 -26.15 -5.97
N PHE A 5 -14.00 -25.42 -5.30
CA PHE A 5 -14.26 -24.01 -5.60
C PHE A 5 -13.15 -23.11 -5.04
N LEU A 6 -12.74 -23.35 -3.79
CA LEU A 6 -11.67 -22.60 -3.14
C LEU A 6 -10.33 -22.76 -3.86
N SER A 7 -9.97 -23.99 -4.24
CA SER A 7 -8.75 -24.24 -5.03
C SER A 7 -8.76 -23.50 -6.36
N LYS A 8 -9.88 -23.51 -7.10
CA LYS A 8 -10.03 -22.76 -8.35
C LYS A 8 -9.97 -21.25 -8.15
N LEU A 9 -10.51 -20.75 -7.04
CA LEU A 9 -10.47 -19.32 -6.70
C LEU A 9 -9.04 -18.87 -6.40
N ILE A 10 -8.29 -19.65 -5.61
CA ILE A 10 -6.88 -19.38 -5.28
C ILE A 10 -6.04 -19.39 -6.56
N LEU A 11 -6.21 -20.38 -7.43
CA LEU A 11 -5.48 -20.45 -8.70
C LEU A 11 -5.81 -19.27 -9.64
N LYS A 12 -7.07 -18.81 -9.66
CA LYS A 12 -7.47 -17.61 -10.42
C LYS A 12 -6.88 -16.33 -9.84
N LEU A 13 -6.88 -16.17 -8.52
CA LEU A 13 -6.28 -15.02 -7.83
C LEU A 13 -4.76 -15.01 -8.02
N GLU A 14 -4.12 -16.17 -7.93
CA GLU A 14 -2.70 -16.33 -8.20
C GLU A 14 -2.39 -15.95 -9.65
N ALA A 15 -3.12 -16.49 -10.63
CA ALA A 15 -2.96 -16.15 -12.04
C ALA A 15 -3.22 -14.66 -12.34
N PHE A 16 -4.12 -14.00 -11.61
CA PHE A 16 -4.36 -12.55 -11.72
C PHE A 16 -3.17 -11.74 -11.20
N ILE A 17 -2.55 -12.15 -10.10
CA ILE A 17 -1.38 -11.49 -9.49
C ILE A 17 -0.07 -11.85 -10.22
N ASP A 18 0.00 -13.00 -10.90
CA ASP A 18 1.10 -13.35 -11.81
C ASP A 18 1.29 -12.35 -12.92
N HIS A 19 0.17 -11.80 -13.37
CA HIS A 19 0.11 -11.01 -14.57
C HIS A 19 0.94 -9.74 -14.40
N ALA A 20 1.72 -9.40 -15.42
CA ALA A 20 2.60 -8.22 -15.38
C ALA A 20 1.84 -6.92 -15.09
N TRP A 21 0.53 -6.89 -15.36
CA TRP A 21 -0.39 -5.77 -15.11
C TRP A 21 -0.82 -5.60 -13.65
N ALA A 22 -0.69 -6.62 -12.80
CA ALA A 22 -1.05 -6.50 -11.38
C ALA A 22 -0.19 -5.45 -10.67
N VAL A 23 1.07 -5.34 -11.07
CA VAL A 23 2.05 -4.44 -10.44
C VAL A 23 1.80 -2.96 -10.81
N PRO A 24 1.56 -2.58 -12.08
CA PRO A 24 1.06 -1.27 -12.46
C PRO A 24 -0.33 -0.94 -11.89
N GLY A 25 -1.23 -1.93 -11.80
CA GLY A 25 -2.55 -1.74 -11.20
C GLY A 25 -2.48 -1.34 -9.72
N LEU A 26 -1.58 -1.97 -8.96
CA LEU A 26 -1.29 -1.60 -7.57
C LEU A 26 -0.74 -0.16 -7.47
N ALA A 27 0.18 0.21 -8.37
CA ALA A 27 0.72 1.56 -8.42
C ALA A 27 -0.36 2.61 -8.69
N LEU A 28 -1.27 2.35 -9.64
CA LEU A 28 -2.40 3.22 -9.94
C LEU A 28 -3.34 3.36 -8.74
N MET A 29 -3.72 2.24 -8.10
CA MET A 29 -4.56 2.26 -6.90
C MET A 29 -3.91 3.05 -5.76
N ALA A 30 -2.59 2.93 -5.58
CA ALA A 30 -1.85 3.68 -4.57
C ALA A 30 -1.76 5.19 -4.87
N GLY A 31 -1.75 5.57 -6.15
CA GLY A 31 -1.88 6.97 -6.55
C GLY A 31 -3.28 7.51 -6.32
N LEU A 32 -4.31 6.71 -6.64
CA LEU A 32 -5.72 7.07 -6.47
C LEU A 32 -6.14 7.19 -5.00
N ASP A 33 -5.43 6.55 -4.08
CA ASP A 33 -5.64 6.68 -2.63
C ASP A 33 -5.46 8.13 -2.12
N LEU A 34 -4.76 8.98 -2.87
CA LEU A 34 -4.68 10.42 -2.56
C LEU A 34 -5.91 11.22 -3.02
N PHE A 35 -6.78 10.64 -3.83
CA PHE A 35 -7.99 11.28 -4.35
C PHE A 35 -9.28 10.69 -3.76
N VAL A 36 -9.23 9.44 -3.27
CA VAL A 36 -10.39 8.72 -2.73
C VAL A 36 -10.23 8.53 -1.22
N TRP A 37 -11.33 8.66 -0.47
CA TRP A 37 -11.30 8.86 0.99
C TRP A 37 -10.63 7.71 1.78
N VAL A 38 -10.75 6.46 1.35
CA VAL A 38 -10.02 5.32 1.97
C VAL A 38 -9.86 4.19 0.95
N ILE A 39 -8.65 3.98 0.41
CA ILE A 39 -8.30 2.71 -0.26
C ILE A 39 -7.34 1.95 0.66
N PRO A 40 -7.66 0.71 1.12
CA PRO A 40 -6.79 -0.06 2.00
C PRO A 40 -5.60 -0.66 1.23
N THR A 41 -4.76 0.20 0.65
CA THR A 41 -3.60 -0.16 -0.19
C THR A 41 -2.61 -1.04 0.56
N GLU A 42 -2.43 -0.81 1.86
CA GLU A 42 -1.62 -1.64 2.76
C GLU A 42 -2.14 -3.08 2.85
N GLY A 43 -3.47 -3.24 2.99
CA GLY A 43 -4.11 -4.55 3.01
C GLY A 43 -3.91 -5.29 1.69
N ILE A 44 -4.07 -4.59 0.57
CA ILE A 44 -3.87 -5.15 -0.78
C ILE A 44 -2.40 -5.58 -0.95
N LEU A 45 -1.43 -4.78 -0.49
CA LEU A 45 -0.01 -5.14 -0.53
C LEU A 45 0.25 -6.42 0.30
N ILE A 46 -0.21 -6.47 1.54
CA ILE A 46 0.00 -7.61 2.43
C ILE A 46 -0.59 -8.88 1.81
N SER A 47 -1.83 -8.83 1.32
CA SER A 47 -2.47 -9.97 0.66
C SER A 47 -1.72 -10.42 -0.60
N SER A 48 -1.27 -9.47 -1.43
CA SER A 48 -0.52 -9.76 -2.65
C SER A 48 0.83 -10.43 -2.36
N VAL A 49 1.52 -9.95 -1.32
CA VAL A 49 2.80 -10.52 -0.89
C VAL A 49 2.64 -11.89 -0.25
N LEU A 50 1.57 -12.12 0.52
CA LEU A 50 1.26 -13.43 1.07
C LEU A 50 1.03 -14.48 -0.03
N LEU A 51 0.38 -14.10 -1.13
CA LEU A 51 0.17 -14.97 -2.29
C LEU A 51 1.49 -15.21 -3.04
N ARG A 52 2.37 -14.21 -3.14
CA ARG A 52 3.63 -14.30 -3.89
C ARG A 52 4.83 -13.71 -3.14
N PRO A 53 5.33 -14.39 -2.10
CA PRO A 53 6.36 -13.84 -1.23
C PRO A 53 7.70 -13.61 -1.94
N LYS A 54 7.94 -14.23 -3.12
CA LYS A 54 9.16 -14.02 -3.91
C LYS A 54 9.23 -12.65 -4.61
N ARG A 55 8.09 -12.00 -4.86
CA ARG A 55 8.00 -10.71 -5.60
C ARG A 55 7.78 -9.50 -4.68
N TRP A 56 7.95 -9.65 -3.37
CA TRP A 56 7.66 -8.64 -2.35
C TRP A 56 8.38 -7.30 -2.59
N TRP A 57 9.66 -7.35 -2.99
CA TRP A 57 10.47 -6.17 -3.27
C TRP A 57 9.92 -5.35 -4.46
N SER A 58 9.65 -6.02 -5.58
CA SER A 58 9.08 -5.37 -6.77
C SER A 58 7.71 -4.77 -6.45
N MET A 59 6.83 -5.50 -5.76
CA MET A 59 5.50 -4.99 -5.38
C MET A 59 5.61 -3.72 -4.53
N THR A 60 6.53 -3.70 -3.57
CA THR A 60 6.78 -2.54 -2.70
C THR A 60 7.25 -1.32 -3.50
N LEU A 61 8.24 -1.50 -4.38
CA LEU A 61 8.78 -0.41 -5.19
C LEU A 61 7.71 0.22 -6.09
N TRP A 62 6.92 -0.60 -6.77
CA TRP A 62 5.88 -0.11 -7.67
C TRP A 62 4.73 0.56 -6.91
N LEU A 63 4.30 0.00 -5.78
CA LEU A 63 3.27 0.61 -4.94
C LEU A 63 3.73 1.98 -4.43
N THR A 64 4.96 2.06 -3.92
CA THR A 64 5.52 3.31 -3.40
C THR A 64 5.67 4.34 -4.51
N SER A 65 6.16 3.93 -5.69
CA SER A 65 6.33 4.82 -6.83
C SER A 65 4.99 5.33 -7.36
N GLY A 66 3.96 4.48 -7.41
CA GLY A 66 2.60 4.87 -7.76
C GLY A 66 1.99 5.87 -6.78
N SER A 67 2.23 5.67 -5.48
CA SER A 67 1.81 6.63 -4.46
C SER A 67 2.54 7.97 -4.57
N ALA A 68 3.86 7.96 -4.79
CA ALA A 68 4.63 9.18 -5.00
C ALA A 68 4.19 9.93 -6.26
N PHE A 69 3.84 9.20 -7.32
CA PHE A 69 3.26 9.79 -8.53
C PHE A 69 1.88 10.41 -8.27
N GLY A 70 1.03 9.76 -7.47
CA GLY A 70 -0.24 10.35 -7.02
C GLY A 70 -0.04 11.63 -6.21
N ALA A 71 0.97 11.67 -5.33
CA ALA A 71 1.34 12.87 -4.57
C ALA A 71 1.83 14.00 -5.47
N LEU A 72 2.65 13.66 -6.47
CA LEU A 72 3.12 14.61 -7.48
C LEU A 72 1.94 15.18 -8.26
N LEU A 73 1.01 14.33 -8.71
CA LEU A 73 -0.17 14.77 -9.46
C LEU A 73 -1.06 15.67 -8.60
N LEU A 74 -1.33 15.30 -7.35
CA LEU A 74 -2.12 16.11 -6.43
C LEU A 74 -1.45 17.47 -6.16
N ALA A 75 -0.15 17.49 -5.93
CA ALA A 75 0.60 18.72 -5.74
C ALA A 75 0.61 19.59 -7.01
N PHE A 76 0.73 18.98 -8.20
CA PHE A 76 0.68 19.66 -9.48
C PHE A 76 -0.69 20.33 -9.72
N VAL A 77 -1.77 19.57 -9.48
CA VAL A 77 -3.15 20.04 -9.53
C VAL A 77 -3.33 21.22 -8.56
N THR A 78 -2.81 21.10 -7.34
CA THR A 78 -2.88 22.14 -6.31
C THR A 78 -2.14 23.42 -6.72
N HIS A 79 -0.93 23.31 -7.29
CA HIS A 79 -0.17 24.47 -7.80
C HIS A 79 -0.89 25.21 -8.92
N HIS A 80 -1.60 24.49 -9.81
CA HIS A 80 -2.22 25.09 -11.00
C HIS A 80 -3.66 25.57 -10.78
N LEU A 81 -4.45 24.87 -9.97
CA LEU A 81 -5.86 25.22 -9.70
C LEU A 81 -5.99 26.23 -8.56
N GLY A 82 -4.95 26.38 -7.74
CA GLY A 82 -4.89 27.39 -6.69
C GLY A 82 -5.81 27.11 -5.48
N PRO A 83 -5.73 27.97 -4.44
CA PRO A 83 -6.39 27.74 -3.15
C PRO A 83 -7.91 27.66 -3.23
N LEU A 84 -8.56 28.45 -4.10
CA LEU A 84 -10.02 28.51 -4.22
C LEU A 84 -10.66 27.17 -4.63
N VAL A 85 -10.00 26.41 -5.50
CA VAL A 85 -10.51 25.10 -5.93
C VAL A 85 -10.25 24.05 -4.86
N VAL A 86 -9.09 24.11 -4.18
CA VAL A 86 -8.76 23.21 -3.07
C VAL A 86 -9.76 23.38 -1.93
N GLU A 87 -10.09 24.62 -1.58
CA GLU A 87 -11.13 24.92 -0.58
C GLU A 87 -12.47 24.30 -0.96
N SER A 88 -12.90 24.39 -2.22
CA SER A 88 -14.17 23.80 -2.65
C SER A 88 -14.20 22.26 -2.66
N LEU A 89 -13.07 21.61 -2.99
CA LEU A 89 -12.98 20.15 -3.13
C LEU A 89 -12.65 19.45 -1.79
N PHE A 90 -11.95 20.15 -0.91
CA PHE A 90 -11.40 19.60 0.34
C PHE A 90 -11.87 20.37 1.58
N ASP A 91 -12.97 21.12 1.52
CA ASP A 91 -13.54 21.93 2.61
C ASP A 91 -13.61 21.17 3.96
N HIS A 92 -14.03 19.91 3.90
CA HIS A 92 -14.12 19.04 5.08
C HIS A 92 -12.75 18.61 5.64
N ALA A 93 -11.72 18.57 4.80
CA ALA A 93 -10.36 18.24 5.21
C ALA A 93 -9.62 19.46 5.77
N LEU A 94 -9.98 20.70 5.37
CA LEU A 94 -9.36 21.94 5.85
C LEU A 94 -9.70 22.27 7.32
N SER A 95 -10.89 21.88 7.76
CA SER A 95 -11.39 22.16 9.12
C SER A 95 -11.05 21.06 10.12
N SER A 96 -10.30 20.02 9.73
CA SER A 96 -10.00 18.89 10.59
C SER A 96 -8.87 19.21 11.58
N PRO A 97 -8.86 18.59 12.78
CA PRO A 97 -7.73 18.68 13.70
C PRO A 97 -6.41 18.19 13.09
N SER A 98 -6.48 17.24 12.13
CA SER A 98 -5.31 16.76 11.41
C SER A 98 -4.73 17.82 10.48
N TRP A 99 -5.54 18.69 9.87
CA TRP A 99 -5.04 19.79 9.04
C TRP A 99 -4.14 20.73 9.83
N HIS A 100 -4.62 21.26 10.96
CA HIS A 100 -3.85 22.19 11.79
C HIS A 100 -2.55 21.58 12.32
N GLN A 101 -2.56 20.28 12.66
CA GLN A 101 -1.34 19.58 13.08
C GLN A 101 -0.33 19.48 11.93
N MET A 102 -0.78 19.13 10.72
CA MET A 102 0.09 19.06 9.55
C MET A 102 0.60 20.44 9.14
N GLU A 103 -0.24 21.47 9.26
CA GLU A 103 0.12 22.86 8.94
C GLU A 103 1.25 23.36 9.84
N PHE A 104 1.12 23.13 11.15
CA PHE A 104 2.18 23.43 12.10
C PHE A 104 3.46 22.67 11.79
N PHE A 105 3.36 21.36 11.52
CA PHE A 105 4.53 20.50 11.32
C PHE A 105 5.25 20.80 9.99
N VAL A 106 4.50 20.99 8.91
CA VAL A 106 5.05 21.37 7.59
C VAL A 106 5.60 22.79 7.63
N GLY A 107 4.93 23.73 8.29
CA GLY A 107 5.42 25.09 8.48
C GLY A 107 6.73 25.15 9.27
N GLN A 108 6.91 24.28 10.27
CA GLN A 108 8.11 24.24 11.10
C GLN A 108 9.29 23.48 10.45
N TYR A 109 9.02 22.35 9.80
CA TYR A 109 10.06 21.42 9.34
C TYR A 109 10.21 21.33 7.82
N GLY A 110 9.31 21.94 7.03
CA GLY A 110 9.41 21.95 5.57
C GLY A 110 9.33 20.56 4.94
N ALA A 111 10.14 20.29 3.91
CA ALA A 111 10.08 19.03 3.15
C ALA A 111 10.30 17.76 4.01
N PRO A 112 11.26 17.71 4.96
CA PRO A 112 11.41 16.59 5.88
C PRO A 112 10.15 16.23 6.70
N ALA A 113 9.27 17.21 6.95
CA ALA A 113 7.99 16.98 7.63
C ALA A 113 7.16 15.93 6.89
N LEU A 114 7.12 16.01 5.56
CA LEU A 114 6.34 15.12 4.70
C LEU A 114 6.80 13.67 4.81
N ALA A 115 8.11 13.43 4.92
CA ALA A 115 8.64 12.09 5.08
C ALA A 115 8.24 11.49 6.45
N LEU A 116 8.31 12.28 7.52
CA LEU A 116 7.88 11.86 8.86
C LEU A 116 6.38 11.58 8.91
N ILE A 117 5.57 12.44 8.29
CA ILE A 117 4.12 12.26 8.19
C ILE A 117 3.79 11.02 7.36
N ALA A 118 4.50 10.77 6.26
CA ALA A 118 4.29 9.60 5.41
C ALA A 118 4.65 8.26 6.10
N ILE A 119 5.56 8.28 7.08
CA ILE A 119 5.84 7.12 7.95
C ILE A 119 4.71 6.89 8.96
N SER A 120 4.11 7.99 9.43
CA SER A 120 3.07 7.98 10.47
C SER A 120 1.74 7.38 9.98
N PRO A 121 0.81 7.07 10.91
CA PRO A 121 -0.56 6.66 10.56
C PRO A 121 -1.47 7.84 10.18
N PHE A 122 -0.93 9.06 10.02
CA PHE A 122 -1.74 10.23 9.71
C PHE A 122 -2.21 10.26 8.24
N PRO A 123 -3.32 10.95 7.95
CA PRO A 123 -3.78 11.14 6.58
C PRO A 123 -2.74 11.94 5.80
N GLN A 124 -2.28 11.41 4.67
CA GLN A 124 -1.23 12.06 3.88
C GLN A 124 -1.78 13.19 2.99
N GLN A 125 -3.03 13.08 2.55
CA GLN A 125 -3.70 14.06 1.70
C GLN A 125 -3.53 15.52 2.20
N PRO A 126 -3.85 15.87 3.46
CA PRO A 126 -3.68 17.23 3.95
C PRO A 126 -2.22 17.70 3.94
N ALA A 127 -1.27 16.83 4.27
CA ALA A 127 0.14 17.19 4.27
C ALA A 127 0.65 17.56 2.86
N VAL A 128 0.24 16.83 1.83
CA VAL A 128 0.58 17.12 0.43
C VAL A 128 -0.05 18.44 -0.02
N LEU A 129 -1.33 18.68 0.33
CA LEU A 129 -2.02 19.92 -0.01
C LEU A 129 -1.35 21.14 0.64
N ILE A 130 -1.06 21.07 1.94
CA ILE A 130 -0.39 22.15 2.69
C ILE A 130 0.99 22.44 2.09
N ALA A 131 1.78 21.41 1.81
CA ALA A 131 3.11 21.60 1.21
C ALA A 131 3.04 22.23 -0.18
N ALA A 132 2.08 21.82 -1.00
CA ALA A 132 1.87 22.38 -2.33
C ALA A 132 1.35 23.84 -2.26
N LEU A 133 0.40 24.13 -1.36
CA LEU A 133 -0.09 25.49 -1.13
C LEU A 133 1.02 26.41 -0.56
N GLY A 134 1.92 25.85 0.24
CA GLY A 134 3.13 26.52 0.73
C GLY A 134 4.21 26.75 -0.34
N GLY A 135 3.97 26.34 -1.60
CA GLY A 135 4.87 26.55 -2.72
C GLY A 135 6.08 25.61 -2.75
N MET A 136 6.02 24.47 -2.05
CA MET A 136 7.12 23.51 -2.04
C MET A 136 7.31 22.87 -3.43
N PRO A 137 8.56 22.66 -3.89
CA PRO A 137 8.79 22.02 -5.18
C PRO A 137 8.12 20.65 -5.30
N LEU A 138 7.48 20.39 -6.44
CA LEU A 138 6.72 19.15 -6.68
C LEU A 138 7.57 17.88 -6.51
N LEU A 139 8.83 17.95 -6.95
CA LEU A 139 9.79 16.85 -6.84
C LEU A 139 10.17 16.58 -5.39
N ASP A 140 10.28 17.62 -4.56
CA ASP A 140 10.60 17.46 -3.13
C ASP A 140 9.44 16.79 -2.40
N ILE A 141 8.20 17.20 -2.70
CA ILE A 141 7.00 16.55 -2.16
C ILE A 141 7.00 15.07 -2.53
N ALA A 142 7.14 14.75 -3.81
CA ALA A 142 7.13 13.37 -4.30
C ALA A 142 8.27 12.53 -3.67
N ALA A 143 9.47 13.09 -3.59
CA ALA A 143 10.63 12.42 -3.00
C ALA A 143 10.44 12.15 -1.50
N MET A 144 9.93 13.12 -0.73
CA MET A 144 9.72 12.95 0.70
C MET A 144 8.60 11.96 1.01
N ILE A 145 7.51 11.98 0.23
CA ILE A 145 6.47 10.95 0.32
C ILE A 145 7.03 9.58 0.00
N TRP A 146 7.83 9.46 -1.07
CA TRP A 146 8.45 8.19 -1.45
C TRP A 146 9.37 7.68 -0.33
N LEU A 147 10.23 8.55 0.21
CA LEU A 147 11.16 8.22 1.29
C LEU A 147 10.44 7.84 2.59
N GLY A 148 9.29 8.43 2.89
CA GLY A 148 8.52 8.10 4.08
C GLY A 148 7.68 6.83 3.93
N ARG A 149 7.04 6.62 2.79
CA ARG A 149 6.22 5.42 2.53
C ARG A 149 7.05 4.18 2.25
N PHE A 150 8.20 4.32 1.60
CA PHE A 150 9.02 3.19 1.21
C PHE A 150 9.40 2.28 2.40
N PRO A 151 9.97 2.79 3.51
CA PRO A 151 10.33 1.95 4.65
C PRO A 151 9.13 1.25 5.28
N LYS A 152 7.98 1.93 5.36
CA LYS A 152 6.74 1.39 5.93
C LYS A 152 6.21 0.22 5.10
N TYR A 153 6.06 0.41 3.79
CA TYR A 153 5.61 -0.64 2.89
C TYR A 153 6.62 -1.78 2.78
N LEU A 154 7.91 -1.46 2.82
CA LEU A 154 8.96 -2.45 2.85
C LEU A 154 8.87 -3.33 4.10
N LEU A 155 8.63 -2.74 5.27
CA LEU A 155 8.42 -3.48 6.51
C LEU A 155 7.21 -4.40 6.41
N PHE A 156 6.06 -3.91 5.92
CA PHE A 156 4.85 -4.72 5.76
C PHE A 156 5.03 -5.86 4.75
N ALA A 157 5.65 -5.58 3.60
CA ALA A 157 5.93 -6.60 2.60
C ALA A 157 6.95 -7.63 3.12
N TRP A 158 7.98 -7.19 3.85
CA TRP A 158 8.95 -8.08 4.46
C TRP A 158 8.29 -9.01 5.48
N LEU A 159 7.49 -8.46 6.40
CA LEU A 159 6.73 -9.24 7.38
C LEU A 159 5.79 -10.24 6.71
N ALA A 160 5.03 -9.79 5.70
CA ALA A 160 4.14 -10.65 4.92
C ALA A 160 4.89 -11.76 4.19
N SER A 161 6.09 -11.49 3.67
CA SER A 161 6.89 -12.50 2.95
C SER A 161 7.48 -13.59 3.87
N TYR A 162 7.74 -13.25 5.14
CA TYR A 162 8.25 -14.18 6.15
C TYR A 162 7.16 -14.89 6.95
N ALA A 163 5.96 -14.30 7.03
CA ALA A 163 4.82 -14.84 7.79
C ALA A 163 4.47 -16.31 7.46
N PRO A 164 4.45 -16.77 6.19
CA PRO A 164 4.15 -18.18 5.89
C PRO A 164 5.13 -19.15 6.57
N LYS A 165 6.41 -18.78 6.66
CA LYS A 165 7.45 -19.62 7.27
C LYS A 165 7.35 -19.67 8.80
N VAL A 166 6.88 -18.59 9.41
CA VAL A 166 6.72 -18.47 10.86
C VAL A 166 5.40 -19.09 11.33
N LEU A 167 4.31 -18.83 10.61
CA LEU A 167 2.98 -19.37 10.92
C LEU A 167 2.95 -20.90 10.79
N LEU A 168 3.61 -21.48 9.78
CA LEU A 168 3.70 -22.93 9.62
C LEU A 168 4.54 -23.64 10.69
N LYS A 169 5.41 -22.92 11.42
CA LYS A 169 6.15 -23.45 12.57
C LYS A 169 5.28 -23.56 13.82
N TRP A 170 4.14 -22.87 13.89
CA TRP A 170 3.28 -22.91 15.06
C TRP A 170 2.36 -24.14 15.01
N ASN A 171 2.51 -25.04 15.99
CA ASN A 171 1.81 -26.34 16.05
C ASN A 171 0.28 -26.26 16.01
N TRP A 172 -0.31 -25.10 16.31
CA TRP A 172 -1.77 -24.89 16.25
C TRP A 172 -2.23 -24.57 14.82
N VAL A 173 -1.54 -23.66 14.12
CA VAL A 173 -1.79 -23.34 12.71
C VAL A 173 -1.52 -24.56 11.83
N ARG A 174 -0.42 -25.29 12.10
CA ARG A 174 -0.09 -26.55 11.40
C ARG A 174 -1.22 -27.59 11.52
N ARG A 175 -1.85 -27.68 12.70
CA ARG A 175 -3.00 -28.57 12.95
C ARG A 175 -4.25 -28.13 12.17
N MET A 176 -4.51 -26.83 12.06
CA MET A 176 -5.61 -26.31 11.24
C MET A 176 -5.36 -26.55 9.74
N THR A 177 -4.16 -26.28 9.24
CA THR A 177 -3.82 -26.54 7.83
C THR A 177 -3.84 -28.02 7.48
N ALA A 178 -3.47 -28.90 8.42
CA ALA A 178 -3.53 -30.35 8.23
C ALA A 178 -4.96 -30.89 8.16
N ASN A 179 -5.94 -30.19 8.75
CA ASN A 179 -7.35 -30.55 8.67
C ASN A 179 -8.08 -29.94 7.46
N VAL A 180 -7.48 -28.95 6.78
CA VAL A 180 -8.10 -28.21 5.66
C VAL A 180 -7.45 -28.54 4.31
N LEU A 181 -6.19 -28.98 4.27
CA LEU A 181 -5.56 -29.46 3.04
C LEU A 181 -5.65 -30.99 3.02
N PRO A 182 -6.36 -31.61 2.07
CA PRO A 182 -6.25 -33.04 1.84
C PRO A 182 -4.78 -33.34 1.60
N ARG A 183 -4.20 -34.28 2.36
CA ARG A 183 -2.92 -34.88 1.96
C ARG A 183 -3.10 -35.33 0.51
N ALA A 184 -2.45 -34.65 -0.42
CA ALA A 184 -2.23 -35.21 -1.74
C ALA A 184 -1.56 -36.56 -1.50
N SER A 185 -2.34 -37.61 -1.70
CA SER A 185 -2.01 -38.98 -1.32
C SER A 185 -0.67 -39.38 -1.92
N ASP A 186 0.20 -39.91 -1.07
CA ASP A 186 0.65 -41.30 -1.15
C ASP A 186 0.02 -42.05 -2.34
N SER A 187 0.56 -41.82 -3.52
CA SER A 187 0.47 -42.73 -4.64
C SER A 187 1.89 -43.22 -4.87
N ASN A 188 2.29 -44.18 -4.03
CA ASN A 188 3.41 -45.06 -4.30
C ASN A 188 2.84 -46.30 -5.01
N PRO A 189 2.88 -46.41 -6.35
CA PRO A 189 2.31 -47.55 -7.08
C PRO A 189 3.26 -48.76 -7.13
N LYS A 190 4.14 -48.97 -6.13
CA LYS A 190 5.08 -50.11 -6.14
C LYS A 190 5.06 -50.89 -4.82
N ARG A 191 4.00 -51.67 -4.63
CA ARG A 191 3.99 -52.91 -3.82
C ARG A 191 2.69 -53.67 -4.07
N VAL A 192 2.69 -54.51 -5.10
CA VAL A 192 1.98 -55.79 -5.17
C VAL A 192 2.89 -56.75 -5.93
#